data_AF-A0A1X2ZK77-F1
#
_entry.id   AF-A0A1X2ZK77-F1
#
_cell.length_a   1.000
_cell.length_b   1.000
_cell.length_c   1.000
_cell.angle_alpha   90.00
_cell.angle_beta   90.00
_cell.angle_gamma   90.00
#
_symmetry.space_group_name_H-M   'P 1'
#
loop_
_entity.id
_entity.type
_entity.pdbx_description
1 polymer ?
#
loop_
_entity_poly.entity_id
_entity_poly.type
_entity_poly.pdbx_seq_one_letter_code
_entity_poly.pdbx_strand_id
1 'polypeptide(L)' 'MGRYTHLTLTEREEIMLLAHEGGSHGDIASATGGSQSTISREIAGTRSRSCGDAATARRPRNTTTSRAGLPT' A
#
# COMPACT_ATOMS: atom_id res chain seq x y z
N MET A 1 -2.66 16.64 -10.54
CA MET A 1 -3.32 15.32 -10.52
C MET A 1 -2.60 14.40 -11.50
N GLY A 2 -1.64 13.61 -11.02
CA GLY A 2 -0.79 12.77 -11.86
C GLY A 2 -1.60 11.65 -12.52
N ARG A 3 -1.42 11.45 -13.82
CA ARG A 3 -2.05 10.35 -14.56
C ARG A 3 -1.49 9.05 -13.99
N TYR A 4 -2.36 8.21 -13.43
CA TYR A 4 -1.97 6.90 -12.94
C TYR A 4 -1.67 6.04 -14.17
N THR A 5 -0.40 5.94 -14.56
CA THR A 5 0.03 4.99 -15.56
C THR A 5 -0.03 3.61 -14.94
N HIS A 6 -0.86 2.74 -15.53
CA HIS A 6 -0.93 1.36 -15.11
C HIS A 6 0.37 0.67 -15.52
N LEU A 7 1.12 0.19 -14.53
CA LEU A 7 2.26 -0.67 -14.76
C LEU A 7 1.80 -1.95 -15.45
N THR A 8 2.55 -2.36 -16.46
CA THR A 8 2.46 -3.67 -17.09
C THR A 8 2.80 -4.77 -16.09
N LEU A 9 2.44 -6.01 -16.41
CA LEU A 9 2.78 -7.17 -15.57
C LEU A 9 4.30 -7.26 -15.36
N THR A 10 5.07 -7.09 -16.43
CA THR A 10 6.53 -7.17 -16.44
C THR A 10 7.16 -6.10 -15.55
N GLU A 11 6.68 -4.85 -15.62
CA GLU A 11 7.16 -3.77 -14.74
C GLU A 11 6.84 -4.07 -13.27
N ARG A 12 5.67 -4.68 -12.97
CA ARG A 12 5.33 -5.07 -11.59
C ARG A 12 6.25 -6.19 -11.10
N GLU A 13 6.55 -7.18 -11.92
CA GLU A 13 7.46 -8.28 -11.60
C GLU A 13 8.88 -7.79 -11.34
N GLU A 14 9.39 -6.88 -12.18
CA GLU A 14 10.70 -6.26 -12.01
C GLU A 14 10.80 -5.49 -10.68
N ILE A 15 9.77 -4.70 -10.35
CA ILE A 15 9.70 -3.99 -9.06
C ILE A 15 9.71 -4.98 -7.88
N MET A 16 8.97 -6.09 -7.98
CA MET A 16 8.93 -7.11 -6.92
C MET A 16 10.27 -7.81 -6.75
N LEU A 17 10.95 -8.12 -7.85
CA LEU A 17 12.25 -8.81 -7.85
C LEU A 17 13.32 -7.93 -7.19
N LEU A 18 13.42 -6.67 -7.61
CA LEU A 18 14.39 -5.73 -7.03
C LEU A 18 14.10 -5.42 -5.55
N ALA A 19 12.81 -5.36 -5.17
CA ALA A 19 12.43 -5.23 -3.76
C ALA A 19 12.77 -6.47 -2.93
N HIS A 20 12.69 -7.67 -3.52
CA HIS A 20 13.06 -8.92 -2.87
C HIS A 20 14.58 -9.02 -2.64
N GLU A 21 15.38 -8.51 -3.57
CA GLU A 21 16.84 -8.38 -3.44
C GLU A 21 17.28 -7.37 -2.37
N GLY A 22 16.34 -6.62 -1.79
CA GLY A 22 16.61 -5.64 -0.74
C GLY A 22 16.98 -4.25 -1.27
N GLY A 23 16.72 -3.96 -2.55
CA GLY A 23 16.94 -2.64 -3.14
C GLY A 23 16.12 -1.54 -2.46
N SER A 24 16.68 -0.32 -2.36
CA SER A 24 15.94 0.81 -1.82
C SER A 24 14.88 1.30 -2.82
N HIS A 25 13.81 1.95 -2.34
CA HIS A 25 12.77 2.49 -3.22
C HIS A 25 13.32 3.49 -4.25
N GLY A 26 14.41 4.19 -3.94
CA GLY A 26 15.09 5.11 -4.86
C GLY A 26 15.80 4.37 -5.97
N ASP A 27 16.57 3.34 -5.62
CA ASP A 27 17.30 2.53 -6.60
C ASP A 27 16.35 1.81 -7.55
N ILE A 28 15.25 1.27 -7.01
CA ILE A 28 14.20 0.61 -7.81
C ILE A 28 13.52 1.62 -8.75
N ALA A 29 13.23 2.83 -8.28
CA ALA A 29 12.65 3.90 -9.11
C ALA A 29 13.60 4.30 -10.25
N SER A 30 14.91 4.39 -9.95
CA SER A 30 15.94 4.66 -10.97
C SER A 30 16.09 3.53 -11.98
N ALA A 31 16.00 2.26 -11.55
CA ALA A 31 16.12 1.10 -12.43
C ALA A 31 14.90 0.93 -13.35
N THR A 32 13.69 1.15 -12.83
CA THR A 32 12.43 0.91 -13.55
C THR A 32 11.87 2.15 -14.27
N GLY A 33 12.49 3.32 -14.09
CA GLY A 33 11.98 4.60 -14.60
C GLY A 33 10.71 5.10 -13.89
N GLY A 34 10.32 4.46 -12.79
CA GLY A 34 9.16 4.82 -11.98
C GLY A 34 9.42 5.95 -10.99
N SER A 35 8.36 6.43 -10.33
CA SER A 35 8.52 7.32 -9.17
C SER A 35 8.60 6.51 -7.88
N GLN A 36 9.34 6.99 -6.88
CA GLN A 36 9.39 6.35 -5.55
C GLN A 36 8.00 6.13 -4.94
N SER A 37 7.06 7.05 -5.20
CA SER A 37 5.66 6.91 -4.75
C SER A 37 4.93 5.77 -5.45
N THR A 38 5.22 5.53 -6.73
CA THR A 38 4.70 4.37 -7.48
C THR A 38 5.26 3.08 -6.90
N ILE A 39 6.58 3.01 -6.68
CA ILE A 39 7.25 1.83 -6.10
C ILE A 39 6.69 1.49 -4.72
N SER A 40 6.60 2.49 -3.83
CA SER A 40 6.08 2.30 -2.47
C SER A 40 4.63 1.78 -2.47
N ARG A 41 3.76 2.32 -3.35
CA ARG A 41 2.38 1.86 -3.49
C ARG A 41 2.29 0.45 -4.04
N GLU A 42 3.14 0.10 -4.99
CA GLU A 42 3.17 -1.23 -5.60
C GLU A 42 3.58 -2.30 -4.56
N ILE A 43 4.64 -2.03 -3.79
CA ILE A 43 5.11 -2.91 -2.71
C ILE A 43 4.05 -3.02 -1.59
N ALA A 44 3.48 -1.90 -1.14
CA ALA A 44 2.44 -1.89 -0.10
C ALA A 44 1.15 -2.58 -0.58
N GLY A 45 0.75 -2.33 -1.83
CA GLY A 45 -0.44 -2.90 -2.45
C GLY A 45 -0.33 -4.41 -2.63
N THR A 46 0.85 -4.95 -2.94
CA THR A 46 1.04 -6.40 -3.02
C THR A 46 0.92 -7.07 -1.66
N ARG A 47 1.43 -6.47 -0.58
CA ARG A 47 1.16 -6.95 0.79
C ARG A 47 -0.34 -6.93 1.11
N SER A 48 -1.07 -5.91 0.67
CA SER A 48 -2.54 -5.88 0.85
C SER A 48 -3.28 -6.93 0.02
N ARG A 49 -2.78 -7.32 -1.16
CA ARG A 49 -3.37 -8.38 -1.99
C ARG A 49 -3.06 -9.77 -1.45
N SER A 50 -1.87 -10.03 -0.92
CA SER A 50 -1.52 -11.30 -0.27
C SER A 50 -2.23 -11.50 1.07
N CYS A 51 -2.59 -10.41 1.76
CA CYS A 51 -3.38 -10.43 3.00
C CYS A 51 -4.90 -10.25 2.74
N GLY A 52 -5.30 -10.06 1.48
CA GLY A 52 -6.62 -9.60 1.06
C GLY A 52 -7.74 -10.64 1.14
N ASP A 53 -7.41 -11.94 1.25
CA ASP A 53 -8.40 -13.00 1.50
C ASP A 53 -8.63 -13.28 2.99
N ALA A 54 -7.89 -12.63 3.90
CA ALA A 54 -8.06 -12.81 5.35
C ALA A 54 -8.38 -11.52 6.13
N ALA A 55 -8.27 -10.33 5.53
CA ALA A 55 -8.28 -9.07 6.29
C ALA A 55 -9.27 -7.99 5.81
N THR A 56 -10.33 -8.33 5.05
CA THR A 56 -11.46 -7.40 4.80
C THR A 56 -12.54 -7.46 5.91
N ALA A 57 -12.25 -8.07 7.05
CA ALA A 57 -13.06 -7.95 8.26
C ALA A 57 -12.30 -7.14 9.31
N ARG A 58 -12.28 -5.80 9.21
CA ARG A 58 -12.21 -4.85 10.35
C ARG A 58 -12.07 -3.39 9.92
N ARG A 59 -13.22 -2.71 9.87
CA ARG A 59 -13.36 -1.40 10.52
C ARG A 59 -14.68 -1.41 11.29
N PRO A 60 -14.70 -1.69 12.61
CA PRO A 60 -15.84 -1.28 13.41
C PRO A 60 -15.89 0.25 13.37
N ARG A 61 -16.93 0.77 12.70
CA ARG A 61 -17.33 2.17 12.80
C ARG A 61 -17.60 2.41 14.28
N ASN A 62 -16.73 3.20 14.88
CA ASN A 62 -16.72 3.61 16.27
C ASN A 62 -18.12 4.02 16.75
N THR A 63 -18.55 3.32 17.79
CA THR A 63 -19.68 3.57 18.68
C THR A 63 -19.59 4.94 19.34
N THR A 64 -20.61 5.78 19.11
CA THR A 64 -20.95 6.87 20.05
C THR A 64 -22.13 6.40 20.88
N THR A 65 -21.84 5.60 21.90
CA THR A 65 -22.71 5.48 23.07
C THR A 65 -22.01 6.23 24.19
N SER A 66 -22.48 7.45 24.49
CA SER A 66 -22.19 8.10 25.77
C SER A 66 -23.51 8.53 26.37
N ARG A 67 -23.99 7.75 27.33
CA ARG A 67 -25.08 8.09 28.23
C ARG A 67 -24.49 8.24 29.63
N ALA A 68 -24.82 9.37 30.25
CA ALA A 68 -24.76 9.69 31.68
C ALA A 68 -23.41 10.11 32.30
N GLY A 69 -23.44 11.28 32.95
CA GLY A 69 -22.44 11.75 33.92
C GLY A 69 -22.58 13.23 34.26
N LEU A 70 -23.57 13.61 35.08
CA LEU A 70 -23.49 14.81 35.96
C LEU A 70 -22.33 14.60 36.93
N PRO A 71 -21.48 15.61 37.21
CA PRO A 71 -21.64 16.48 38.39
C PRO A 71 -21.19 17.95 38.08
N THR A 72 -21.51 19.02 38.81
CA THR A 72 -21.76 19.31 40.23
C THR A 72 -22.78 20.43 40.35
#